data_AF-A0A1F1UWA8-F1
#
_entry.id   AF-A0A1F1UWA8-F1
#
_cell.length_a   1.000
_cell.length_b   1.000
_cell.length_c   1.000
_cell.angle_alpha   90.00
_cell.angle_beta   90.00
_cell.angle_gamma   90.00
#
_symmetry.space_group_name_H-M   'P 1'
#
loop_
_entity.id
_entity.type
_entity.pdbx_description
1 polymer ?
#
loop_
_entity_poly.entity_id
_entity_poly.type
_entity_poly.pdbx_seq_one_letter_code
_entity_poly.pdbx_strand_id
1 'polypeptide(L)'
;MEDTHVKSLKPVFALATALLMAGCSAGQITQTSDQVAAVDGANVETENGELAVQDVTVVLDETGSAALKFSALNQDTSMTSHSLRSVSVDGTPVSIESSKEIGYNCVLVGDSAAGLDRMPQDDGKNCIEYIRTALPNDSFAYGGTVPVTFTFDTGTLEVNAPVSAPLLPSGQVHRDLNK
;
A
#
# COMPACT_ATOMS: atom_id res chain seq x y z
N MET A 1 -60.01 12.94 -43.76
CA MET A 1 -59.05 13.90 -43.24
C MET A 1 -59.58 14.33 -41.89
N GLU A 2 -59.41 13.46 -40.91
CA GLU A 2 -58.23 13.42 -40.01
C GLU A 2 -58.33 14.56 -39.01
N ASP A 3 -58.55 14.20 -37.74
CA ASP A 3 -57.64 14.67 -36.70
C ASP A 3 -57.70 13.72 -35.50
N THR A 4 -56.64 12.94 -35.39
CA THR A 4 -56.40 11.95 -34.36
C THR A 4 -56.11 12.67 -33.04
N HIS A 5 -57.00 12.48 -32.07
CA HIS A 5 -56.83 12.97 -30.70
C HIS A 5 -55.65 12.24 -30.04
N VAL A 6 -54.44 12.82 -30.16
CA VAL A 6 -53.22 12.34 -29.52
C VAL A 6 -53.38 12.48 -28.00
N LYS A 7 -53.73 11.36 -27.37
CA LYS A 7 -53.85 11.25 -25.92
C LYS A 7 -52.46 11.50 -25.30
N SER A 8 -52.38 12.58 -24.54
CA SER A 8 -51.21 13.05 -23.80
C SER A 8 -50.44 11.90 -23.12
N LEU A 9 -49.22 11.65 -23.59
CA LEU A 9 -48.26 10.71 -23.03
C LEU A 9 -46.94 11.43 -22.69
N LYS A 10 -47.00 12.60 -22.06
CA LYS A 10 -45.80 13.39 -21.73
C LYS A 10 -46.01 14.13 -20.39
N PRO A 11 -45.61 13.51 -19.26
CA PRO A 11 -44.45 14.10 -18.57
C PRO A 11 -43.47 13.07 -17.95
N VAL A 12 -43.75 11.76 -17.98
CA VAL A 12 -42.94 10.78 -17.24
C VAL A 12 -41.57 10.52 -17.88
N PHE A 13 -41.45 10.61 -19.21
CA PHE A 13 -40.18 10.32 -19.91
C PHE A 13 -39.09 11.38 -19.72
N ALA A 14 -39.44 12.66 -19.51
CA ALA A 14 -38.46 13.74 -19.45
C ALA A 14 -37.66 13.74 -18.14
N LEU A 15 -38.27 13.29 -17.03
CA LEU A 15 -37.63 13.24 -15.71
C LEU A 15 -36.64 12.05 -15.58
N ALA A 16 -36.85 10.98 -16.35
CA ALA A 16 -35.97 9.80 -16.32
C ALA A 16 -34.61 10.06 -17.01
N THR A 17 -34.57 10.84 -18.09
CA THR A 17 -33.34 11.18 -18.81
C THR A 17 -32.40 12.13 -18.05
N ALA A 18 -32.93 13.00 -17.18
CA ALA A 18 -32.11 13.89 -16.36
C ALA A 18 -31.43 13.16 -15.19
N LEU A 19 -32.12 12.20 -14.56
CA LEU A 19 -31.53 11.33 -13.53
C LEU A 19 -30.46 10.40 -14.10
N LEU A 20 -30.62 9.92 -15.35
CA LEU A 20 -29.62 9.08 -16.00
C LEU A 20 -28.30 9.82 -16.28
N MET A 21 -28.34 11.13 -16.56
CA MET A 21 -27.13 11.93 -16.87
C MET A 21 -26.39 12.43 -15.63
N ALA A 22 -27.08 12.60 -14.50
CA ALA A 22 -26.44 12.90 -13.21
C ALA A 22 -25.74 11.67 -12.58
N GLY A 23 -26.14 10.46 -12.98
CA GLY A 23 -25.49 9.21 -12.57
C GLY A 23 -24.11 8.96 -13.19
N CYS A 24 -23.75 9.66 -14.28
CA CYS A 24 -22.45 9.49 -14.93
C CYS A 24 -21.28 10.16 -14.17
N SER A 25 -21.56 11.10 -13.25
CA SER A 25 -20.52 11.72 -12.42
C SER A 25 -20.27 10.97 -11.10
N ALA A 26 -21.08 9.94 -10.80
CA ALA A 26 -20.98 9.13 -9.57
C ALA A 26 -20.78 7.63 -9.86
N GLY A 27 -20.75 7.23 -11.14
CA GLY A 27 -20.71 5.84 -11.56
C GLY A 27 -19.37 5.44 -12.18
N GLN A 28 -18.73 4.45 -11.56
CA GLN A 28 -17.64 3.61 -12.07
C GLN A 28 -16.19 4.15 -12.01
N ILE A 29 -15.90 5.41 -12.32
CA ILE A 29 -14.54 5.97 -12.21
C ILE A 29 -14.63 7.33 -11.51
N THR A 30 -14.44 7.34 -10.19
CA THR A 30 -14.34 8.59 -9.43
C THR A 30 -12.88 9.03 -9.39
N GLN A 31 -12.62 10.33 -9.54
CA GLN A 31 -11.26 10.90 -9.52
C GLN A 31 -10.48 10.61 -8.22
N THR A 32 -11.16 10.11 -7.19
CA THR A 32 -10.56 9.71 -5.91
C THR A 32 -10.23 8.21 -5.82
N SER A 33 -10.81 7.35 -6.68
CA SER A 33 -10.58 5.90 -6.64
C SER A 33 -9.22 5.52 -7.21
N ASP A 34 -8.72 6.30 -8.17
CA ASP A 34 -7.39 6.10 -8.77
C ASP A 34 -6.30 6.92 -8.06
N GLN A 35 -6.60 7.51 -6.90
CA GLN A 35 -5.59 8.22 -6.12
C GLN A 35 -4.67 7.22 -5.45
N VAL A 36 -3.37 7.43 -5.64
CA VAL A 36 -2.34 6.69 -4.91
C VAL A 36 -2.36 7.13 -3.45
N ALA A 37 -2.11 6.21 -2.52
CA ALA A 37 -1.93 6.55 -1.12
C ALA A 37 -0.89 7.67 -0.97
N ALA A 38 -1.21 8.71 -0.21
CA ALA A 38 -0.32 9.83 0.07
C ALA A 38 0.77 9.45 1.10
N VAL A 39 1.48 8.36 0.82
CA VAL A 39 2.61 7.85 1.59
C VAL A 39 3.83 7.83 0.68
N ASP A 40 5.01 8.01 1.27
CA ASP A 40 6.24 8.06 0.49
C ASP A 40 6.55 6.71 -0.18
N GLY A 41 6.08 5.60 0.38
CA GLY A 41 6.33 4.25 -0.13
C GLY A 41 5.42 3.82 -1.28
N ALA A 42 5.90 2.83 -2.04
CA ALA A 42 5.14 2.23 -3.13
C ALA A 42 4.12 1.20 -2.62
N ASN A 43 3.10 0.91 -3.43
CA ASN A 43 2.02 -0.01 -3.07
C ASN A 43 1.74 -0.97 -4.23
N VAL A 44 1.39 -2.22 -3.93
CA VAL A 44 1.05 -3.25 -4.91
C VAL A 44 0.09 -4.25 -4.29
N GLU A 45 -0.81 -4.83 -5.08
CA GLU A 45 -1.71 -5.89 -4.64
C GLU A 45 -1.77 -7.02 -5.68
N THR A 46 -2.23 -8.20 -5.25
CA THR A 46 -2.49 -9.31 -6.17
C THR A 46 -3.67 -8.97 -7.08
N GLU A 47 -3.72 -9.55 -8.30
CA GLU A 47 -4.79 -9.27 -9.26
C GLU A 47 -6.20 -9.60 -8.73
N ASN A 48 -6.29 -10.58 -7.83
CA ASN A 48 -7.53 -10.97 -7.15
C ASN A 48 -7.79 -10.16 -5.87
N GLY A 49 -6.88 -9.25 -5.48
CA GLY A 49 -7.01 -8.38 -4.32
C GLY A 49 -7.03 -9.13 -2.99
N GLU A 50 -6.44 -10.32 -2.88
CA GLU A 50 -6.34 -11.10 -1.64
C GLU A 50 -5.20 -10.60 -0.75
N LEU A 51 -4.08 -10.19 -1.35
CA LEU A 51 -2.91 -9.66 -0.65
C LEU A 51 -2.55 -8.29 -1.19
N ALA A 52 -2.29 -7.36 -0.28
CA ALA A 52 -1.77 -6.04 -0.61
C ALA A 52 -0.51 -5.76 0.21
N VAL A 53 0.46 -5.10 -0.40
CA VAL A 53 1.65 -4.58 0.27
C VAL A 53 1.71 -3.08 0.05
N GLN A 54 1.81 -2.34 1.15
CA GLN A 54 1.73 -0.89 1.19
C GLN A 54 2.96 -0.28 1.86
N ASP A 55 3.20 1.00 1.57
CA ASP A 55 4.30 1.81 2.11
C ASP A 55 5.68 1.14 1.95
N VAL A 56 5.88 0.45 0.81
CA VAL A 56 7.14 -0.23 0.50
C VAL A 56 8.21 0.83 0.25
N THR A 57 9.20 0.88 1.15
CA THR A 57 10.29 1.86 1.10
C THR A 57 11.59 1.18 1.50
N VAL A 58 12.65 1.37 0.74
CA VAL A 58 14.01 1.06 1.21
C VAL A 58 14.46 2.21 2.10
N VAL A 59 14.59 1.93 3.38
CA VAL A 59 15.04 2.90 4.37
C VAL A 59 16.55 2.81 4.46
N LEU A 60 17.23 3.88 4.06
CA LEU A 60 18.68 4.05 4.20
C LEU A 60 18.91 5.06 5.31
N ASP A 61 19.72 4.74 6.32
CA ASP A 61 20.07 5.70 7.37
C ASP A 61 21.39 6.44 7.10
N GLU A 62 21.68 7.46 7.91
CA GLU A 62 22.90 8.28 7.78
C GLU A 62 24.19 7.50 8.07
N THR A 63 24.10 6.34 8.73
CA THR A 63 25.25 5.46 8.99
C THR A 63 25.53 4.51 7.82
N GLY A 64 24.62 4.47 6.83
CA GLY A 64 24.67 3.58 5.68
C GLY A 64 24.01 2.22 5.92
N SER A 65 23.27 2.03 7.02
CA SER A 65 22.48 0.82 7.24
C SER A 65 21.19 0.89 6.43
N ALA A 66 20.80 -0.23 5.81
CA ALA A 66 19.59 -0.32 5.01
C ALA A 66 18.60 -1.35 5.58
N ALA A 67 17.32 -1.06 5.45
CA ALA A 67 16.21 -1.94 5.78
C ALA A 67 15.07 -1.79 4.76
N LEU A 68 14.14 -2.73 4.75
CA LEU A 68 12.92 -2.62 3.96
C LEU A 68 11.74 -2.36 4.89
N LYS A 69 11.09 -1.21 4.74
CA LYS A 69 9.85 -0.87 5.41
C LYS A 69 8.66 -1.26 4.52
N PHE A 70 7.65 -1.91 5.08
CA PHE A 70 6.40 -2.24 4.39
C PHE A 70 5.28 -2.63 5.38
N SER A 71 4.04 -2.62 4.90
CA SER A 71 2.88 -3.26 5.55
C SER A 71 2.22 -4.23 4.57
N ALA A 72 2.16 -5.52 4.90
CA ALA A 72 1.45 -6.52 4.13
C ALA A 72 0.10 -6.82 4.78
N LEU A 73 -0.98 -6.75 4.02
CA LEU A 73 -2.36 -6.94 4.46
C LEU A 73 -2.92 -8.18 3.80
N ASN A 74 -3.58 -9.03 4.58
CA ASN A 74 -4.40 -10.11 4.07
C ASN A 74 -5.88 -9.69 4.09
N GLN A 75 -6.43 -9.52 2.90
CA GLN A 75 -7.82 -9.13 2.64
C GLN A 75 -8.57 -10.24 1.88
N ASP A 76 -8.07 -11.48 1.92
CA ASP A 76 -8.73 -12.64 1.34
C ASP A 76 -10.06 -12.94 2.04
N THR A 77 -11.15 -12.58 1.37
CA THR A 77 -12.52 -12.81 1.84
C THR A 77 -12.90 -14.28 2.01
N SER A 78 -12.09 -15.22 1.52
CA SER A 78 -12.23 -16.66 1.77
C SER A 78 -11.77 -17.07 3.18
N MET A 79 -11.19 -16.14 3.94
CA MET A 79 -10.61 -16.34 5.28
C MET A 79 -9.38 -17.25 5.30
N THR A 80 -8.68 -17.39 4.17
CA THR A 80 -7.43 -18.14 4.11
C THR A 80 -6.29 -17.30 4.66
N SER A 81 -5.44 -17.91 5.48
CA SER A 81 -4.20 -17.28 5.92
C SER A 81 -3.12 -17.38 4.85
N HIS A 82 -2.27 -16.37 4.78
CA HIS A 82 -1.14 -16.31 3.85
C HIS A 82 0.16 -16.04 4.58
N SER A 83 1.30 -16.37 3.97
CA SER A 83 2.60 -16.22 4.61
C SER A 83 3.62 -15.61 3.68
N LEU A 84 4.33 -14.59 4.18
CA LEU A 84 5.48 -14.04 3.50
C LEU A 84 6.67 -15.01 3.64
N ARG A 85 7.11 -15.58 2.52
CA ARG A 85 8.20 -16.57 2.46
C ARG A 85 9.57 -15.90 2.38
N SER A 86 9.69 -14.87 1.55
CA SER A 86 10.93 -14.13 1.34
C SER A 86 10.67 -12.78 0.70
N VAL A 87 11.66 -11.89 0.82
CA VAL A 87 11.69 -10.60 0.11
C VAL A 87 13.08 -10.38 -0.45
N SER A 88 13.18 -9.77 -1.63
CA SER A 88 14.44 -9.29 -2.20
C SER A 88 14.31 -7.85 -2.69
N VAL A 89 15.43 -7.13 -2.68
CA VAL A 89 15.59 -5.79 -3.25
C VAL A 89 16.70 -5.88 -4.29
N ASP A 90 16.37 -5.58 -5.55
CA ASP A 90 17.28 -5.72 -6.70
C ASP A 90 18.00 -7.08 -6.74
N GLY A 91 17.24 -8.16 -6.49
CA GLY A 91 17.76 -9.52 -6.41
C GLY A 91 18.55 -9.86 -5.12
N THR A 92 18.87 -8.87 -4.28
CA THR A 92 19.53 -9.08 -2.99
C THR A 92 18.51 -9.50 -1.93
N PRO A 93 18.67 -10.67 -1.27
CA PRO A 93 17.75 -11.11 -0.22
C PRO A 93 17.71 -10.15 0.97
N VAL A 94 16.51 -9.85 1.44
CA VAL A 94 16.29 -9.13 2.71
C VAL A 94 16.30 -10.15 3.84
N SER A 95 17.09 -9.89 4.87
CA SER A 95 17.02 -10.63 6.13
C SER A 95 15.72 -10.26 6.83
N ILE A 96 14.80 -11.22 6.92
CA ILE A 96 13.55 -11.11 7.68
C ILE A 96 13.60 -12.07 8.86
N GLU A 97 13.01 -11.68 9.99
CA GLU A 97 12.68 -12.64 11.04
C GLU A 97 11.75 -13.72 10.49
N SER A 98 11.72 -14.90 11.12
CA SER A 98 11.01 -16.09 10.62
C SER A 98 9.62 -15.77 10.04
N SER A 99 9.33 -16.33 8.86
CA SER A 99 8.03 -16.24 8.17
C SER A 99 6.86 -16.26 9.15
N LYS A 100 6.08 -15.17 9.18
CA LYS A 100 4.83 -15.09 9.93
C LYS A 100 3.63 -15.30 9.01
N GLU A 101 2.67 -16.04 9.52
CA GLU A 101 1.35 -16.19 8.92
C GLU A 101 0.53 -14.92 9.19
N ILE A 102 -0.20 -14.48 8.18
CA ILE A 102 -1.07 -13.30 8.18
C ILE A 102 -2.49 -13.82 8.02
N GLY A 103 -3.27 -13.80 9.09
CA GLY A 103 -4.69 -14.15 9.06
C GLY A 103 -5.52 -13.12 8.31
N TYR A 104 -6.77 -13.47 7.97
CA TYR A 104 -7.70 -12.53 7.35
C TYR A 104 -7.89 -11.25 8.18
N ASN A 105 -7.85 -10.09 7.53
CA ASN A 105 -7.87 -8.75 8.12
C ASN A 105 -6.72 -8.46 9.11
N CYS A 106 -5.63 -9.21 9.02
CA CYS A 106 -4.41 -8.96 9.80
C CYS A 106 -3.33 -8.28 8.96
N VAL A 107 -2.37 -7.67 9.65
CA VAL A 107 -1.29 -6.91 9.02
C VAL A 107 0.07 -7.40 9.51
N LEU A 108 1.02 -7.58 8.59
CA LEU A 108 2.43 -7.80 8.88
C LEU A 108 3.22 -6.54 8.53
N VAL A 109 3.80 -5.91 9.54
CA VAL A 109 4.63 -4.72 9.43
C VAL A 109 6.10 -5.12 9.48
N GLY A 110 6.84 -4.81 8.41
CA GLY A 110 8.28 -4.95 8.34
C GLY A 110 8.97 -3.59 8.43
N ASP A 111 10.03 -3.47 9.23
CA ASP A 111 10.91 -2.30 9.27
C ASP A 111 12.28 -2.69 9.87
N SER A 112 13.26 -1.80 9.77
CA SER A 112 14.48 -1.80 10.58
C SER A 112 14.19 -1.95 12.08
N ALA A 113 15.13 -2.54 12.82
CA ALA A 113 15.03 -2.61 14.28
C ALA A 113 14.80 -1.23 14.91
N ALA A 114 15.56 -0.22 14.49
CA ALA A 114 15.42 1.15 14.98
C ALA A 114 14.10 1.81 14.56
N GLY A 115 13.54 1.46 13.40
CA GLY A 115 12.21 1.90 12.96
C GLY A 115 11.11 1.33 13.87
N LEU A 116 11.14 0.02 14.09
CA LEU A 116 10.21 -0.67 14.99
C LEU A 116 10.27 -0.15 16.44
N ASP A 117 11.46 0.15 16.96
CA ASP A 117 11.63 0.68 18.32
C ASP A 117 11.05 2.10 18.49
N ARG A 118 10.95 2.87 17.39
CA ARG A 118 10.39 4.23 17.37
C ARG A 118 8.90 4.26 17.07
N MET A 119 8.35 3.16 16.58
CA MET A 119 6.95 3.04 16.22
C MET A 119 6.13 2.59 17.44
N PRO A 120 5.01 3.26 17.77
CA PRO A 120 4.04 2.70 18.69
C PRO A 120 3.52 1.37 18.13
N GLN A 121 3.74 0.29 18.86
CA GLN A 121 3.28 -1.04 18.46
C GLN A 121 1.97 -1.38 19.18
N ASP A 122 1.14 -2.14 18.47
CA ASP A 122 -0.05 -2.76 19.04
C ASP A 122 0.32 -3.70 20.19
N ASP A 123 -0.54 -3.79 21.21
CA ASP A 123 -0.35 -4.67 22.36
C ASP A 123 -0.82 -6.12 22.12
N GLY A 124 -0.95 -6.52 20.85
CA GLY A 124 -1.34 -7.86 20.40
C GLY A 124 -2.85 -8.07 20.30
N LYS A 125 -3.65 -6.99 20.28
CA LYS A 125 -5.12 -7.05 20.26
C LYS A 125 -5.73 -6.85 18.87
N ASN A 126 -5.01 -6.21 17.96
CA ASN A 126 -5.56 -5.78 16.66
C ASN A 126 -5.00 -6.56 15.47
N CYS A 127 -4.47 -7.76 15.71
CA CYS A 127 -3.88 -8.62 14.69
C CYS A 127 -2.82 -7.93 13.81
N ILE A 128 -1.90 -7.21 14.47
CA ILE A 128 -0.74 -6.58 13.81
C ILE A 128 0.51 -7.27 14.31
N GLU A 129 1.24 -7.86 13.38
CA GLU A 129 2.51 -8.52 13.62
C GLU A 129 3.66 -7.65 13.13
N TYR A 130 4.76 -7.62 13.89
CA TYR A 130 5.96 -6.87 13.52
C TYR A 130 7.12 -7.82 13.26
N ILE A 131 7.91 -7.54 12.23
CA ILE A 131 9.14 -8.28 11.91
C ILE A 131 10.28 -7.32 11.58
N ARG A 132 11.49 -7.64 12.07
CA ARG A 132 12.68 -6.87 11.71
C ARG A 132 13.14 -7.23 10.30
N THR A 133 13.57 -6.20 9.57
CA THR A 133 14.20 -6.32 8.26
C THR A 133 15.59 -5.70 8.27
N ALA A 134 16.49 -6.28 7.48
CA ALA A 134 17.81 -5.72 7.21
C ALA A 134 18.31 -6.19 5.85
N LEU A 135 19.05 -5.34 5.15
CA LEU A 135 19.74 -5.70 3.92
C LEU A 135 21.07 -4.95 3.80
N PRO A 136 22.06 -5.50 3.08
CA PRO A 136 23.27 -4.76 2.73
C PRO A 136 22.91 -3.48 1.97
N ASN A 137 23.64 -2.39 2.22
CA ASN A 137 23.54 -1.20 1.41
C ASN A 137 24.34 -1.39 0.11
N ASP A 138 23.64 -1.65 -0.98
CA ASP A 138 24.23 -1.81 -2.31
C ASP A 138 24.31 -0.48 -3.07
N SER A 139 24.92 0.53 -2.42
CA SER A 139 25.03 1.90 -2.96
C SER A 139 23.67 2.57 -3.24
N PHE A 140 22.67 2.33 -2.40
CA PHE A 140 21.36 2.97 -2.54
C PHE A 140 21.48 4.50 -2.47
N ALA A 141 20.73 5.19 -3.33
CA ALA A 141 20.74 6.65 -3.40
C ALA A 141 19.37 7.21 -2.97
N TYR A 142 19.36 8.16 -2.03
CA TYR A 142 18.15 8.84 -1.61
C TYR A 142 17.39 9.46 -2.79
N GLY A 143 16.07 9.27 -2.82
CA GLY A 143 15.20 9.71 -3.90
C GLY A 143 15.26 8.84 -5.17
N GLY A 144 16.12 7.83 -5.20
CA GLY A 144 16.10 6.78 -6.22
C GLY A 144 14.98 5.77 -6.00
N THR A 145 14.78 4.88 -6.96
CA THR A 145 13.84 3.76 -6.88
C THR A 145 14.55 2.45 -7.19
N VAL A 146 14.17 1.37 -6.52
CA VAL A 146 14.74 0.03 -6.70
C VAL A 146 13.62 -1.02 -6.74
N PRO A 147 13.75 -2.06 -7.57
CA PRO A 147 12.75 -3.12 -7.65
C PRO A 147 12.78 -3.97 -6.37
N VAL A 148 11.60 -4.28 -5.85
CA VAL A 148 11.38 -5.13 -4.68
C VAL A 148 10.45 -6.27 -5.07
N THR A 149 10.83 -7.49 -4.74
CA THR A 149 10.02 -8.68 -4.99
C THR A 149 9.65 -9.33 -3.67
N PHE A 150 8.35 -9.37 -3.37
CA PHE A 150 7.79 -10.14 -2.26
C PHE A 150 7.37 -11.50 -2.78
N THR A 151 7.75 -12.57 -2.07
CA THR A 151 7.29 -13.94 -2.34
C THR A 151 6.39 -14.41 -1.21
N PHE A 152 5.11 -14.55 -1.51
CA PHE A 152 4.11 -15.17 -0.64
C PHE A 152 3.93 -16.65 -1.00
N ASP A 153 3.14 -17.37 -0.20
CA ASP A 153 2.72 -18.74 -0.50
C ASP A 153 1.82 -18.85 -1.73
N THR A 154 1.12 -17.77 -2.10
CA THR A 154 0.20 -17.71 -3.25
C THR A 154 0.84 -17.19 -4.54
N GLY A 155 2.02 -16.56 -4.45
CA GLY A 155 2.66 -15.96 -5.61
C GLY A 155 3.66 -14.86 -5.26
N THR A 156 3.99 -14.06 -6.26
CA THR A 156 4.97 -12.97 -6.17
C THR A 156 4.34 -11.63 -6.46
N LEU A 157 4.74 -10.61 -5.70
CA LEU A 157 4.39 -9.21 -5.94
C LEU A 157 5.66 -8.41 -6.19
N GLU A 158 5.67 -7.64 -7.27
CA GLU A 158 6.81 -6.80 -7.65
C GLU A 158 6.42 -5.32 -7.61
N VAL A 159 7.29 -4.50 -7.04
CA VAL A 159 7.05 -3.06 -6.92
C VAL A 159 8.37 -2.30 -6.94
N ASN A 160 8.39 -1.14 -7.59
CA ASN A 160 9.53 -0.23 -7.52
C ASN A 160 9.41 0.64 -6.27
N ALA A 161 10.22 0.35 -5.26
CA ALA A 161 10.20 1.07 -3.99
C ALA A 161 11.17 2.25 -4.02
N PRO A 162 10.79 3.42 -3.50
CA PRO A 162 11.72 4.52 -3.31
C PRO A 162 12.72 4.22 -2.19
N VAL A 163 13.88 4.84 -2.30
CA VAL A 163 14.91 4.89 -1.27
C VAL A 163 14.76 6.20 -0.50
N SER A 164 14.52 6.12 0.80
CA SER A 164 14.31 7.29 1.66
C SER A 164 15.04 7.19 2.98
N ALA A 165 15.24 8.35 3.63
CA ALA A 165 15.78 8.42 4.98
C ALA A 165 14.73 7.98 6.01
N PRO A 166 15.14 7.41 7.16
CA PRO A 166 14.21 7.11 8.23
C PRO A 166 13.55 8.39 8.76
N LEU A 167 12.32 8.27 9.24
CA LEU A 167 11.66 9.36 9.96
C LEU A 167 12.44 9.66 11.24
N LEU A 168 12.79 10.93 11.45
CA LEU A 168 13.46 11.39 12.65
C LEU A 168 12.44 11.68 13.75
N PRO A 169 12.78 11.46 15.03
CA PRO A 169 11.90 11.86 16.12
C PRO A 169 11.55 13.35 16.04
N SER A 170 10.25 13.64 16.14
CA SER A 170 9.74 15.02 16.09
C SER A 170 10.42 15.91 17.14
N GLY A 171 10.84 17.10 16.72
CA GLY A 171 11.41 18.12 17.61
C GLY A 171 12.85 17.86 18.10
N GLN A 172 13.52 16.79 17.65
CA GLN A 172 14.88 16.47 18.08
C GLN A 172 15.97 16.98 17.13
N VAL A 173 15.60 17.38 15.91
CA VAL A 173 16.54 17.85 14.89
C VAL A 173 16.21 19.26 14.44
N HIS A 174 17.24 20.09 14.35
CA HIS A 174 17.13 21.45 13.82
C HIS A 174 17.27 21.37 12.29
N ARG A 175 16.27 21.88 11.56
CA ARG A 175 16.24 21.83 10.09
C ARG A 175 16.71 23.15 9.44
N ASP A 176 17.22 24.10 10.21
CA ASP A 176 17.68 25.39 9.68
C ASP A 176 19.09 25.28 9.09
N LEU A 177 19.30 25.93 7.95
CA LEU A 177 20.55 25.97 7.18
C LEU A 177 21.59 26.96 7.75
N ASN A 178 21.33 27.59 8.90
CA ASN A 178 22.22 28.59 9.45
C ASN A 178 23.33 27.94 10.29
N LYS A 179 24.39 27.52 9.61
CA LYS A 179 25.72 27.35 10.19
C LYS A 179 26.76 28.03 9.33
#